data_AF-A0A1M4Y6L6-F1
#
_entry.id   AF-A0A1M4Y6L6-F1
#
_cell.length_a   1.000
_cell.length_b   1.000
_cell.length_c   1.000
_cell.angle_alpha   90.00
_cell.angle_beta   90.00
_cell.angle_gamma   90.00
#
_symmetry.space_group_name_H-M   'P 1'
#
loop_
_entity.id
_entity.type
_entity.pdbx_description
1 polymer ?
#
loop_
_entity_poly.entity_id
_entity_poly.type
_entity_poly.pdbx_seq_one_letter_code
_entity_poly.pdbx_strand_id
1 'polypeptide(L)'
;MTTIHSIKETIFHEFGHLLVYIVANKNSETHIGNVKTVQIGLNKNKITPDINLYYFDPMQQNLHIFNNSKNINRTIYWVILQFSGCLFESIYDDIDFNKLFCSRVECHGKTDFDNIYYFNIKSFFKITDTDIERIKSNYLEILYRHNIFEKTEKYLEHFLTIHGSNPQLGFDSDDIETLLEEMEQWIISNEFISDFNWLVDNESKNFL
;
A
#
# COMPACT_ATOMS: atom_id res chain seq x y z
N MET A 1 -0.54 -16.19 -24.20
CA MET A 1 0.69 -16.44 -23.44
C MET A 1 0.74 -15.41 -22.35
N THR A 2 0.56 -15.81 -21.11
CA THR A 2 0.84 -14.90 -20.00
C THR A 2 2.35 -14.74 -19.89
N THR A 3 2.82 -13.51 -19.92
CA THR A 3 4.24 -13.21 -19.84
C THR A 3 4.67 -13.17 -18.37
N ILE A 4 5.87 -13.69 -18.07
CA ILE A 4 6.53 -13.57 -16.76
C ILE A 4 6.50 -12.11 -16.26
N HIS A 5 6.58 -11.16 -17.18
CA HIS A 5 6.48 -9.73 -16.92
C HIS A 5 5.17 -9.34 -16.20
N SER A 6 4.02 -9.86 -16.62
CA SER A 6 2.74 -9.57 -15.96
C SER A 6 2.67 -10.13 -14.53
N ILE A 7 3.39 -11.22 -14.23
CA ILE A 7 3.50 -11.71 -12.85
C ILE A 7 4.39 -10.78 -12.02
N LYS A 8 5.51 -10.33 -12.57
CA LYS A 8 6.43 -9.39 -11.90
C LYS A 8 5.74 -8.09 -11.51
N GLU A 9 5.00 -7.50 -12.45
CA GLU A 9 4.14 -6.32 -12.24
C GLU A 9 3.24 -6.49 -11.02
N THR A 10 2.46 -7.58 -10.98
CA THR A 10 1.52 -7.84 -9.88
C THR A 10 2.21 -8.04 -8.53
N ILE A 11 3.38 -8.70 -8.51
CA ILE A 11 4.17 -8.83 -7.27
C ILE A 11 4.67 -7.46 -6.81
N PHE A 12 5.18 -6.65 -7.74
CA PHE A 12 5.73 -5.34 -7.41
C PHE A 12 4.65 -4.38 -6.88
N HIS A 13 3.44 -4.44 -7.43
CA HIS A 13 2.26 -3.75 -6.90
C HIS A 13 1.99 -4.14 -5.44
N GLU A 14 1.88 -5.44 -5.15
CA GLU A 14 1.56 -5.91 -3.80
C GLU A 14 2.70 -5.64 -2.81
N PHE A 15 3.96 -5.66 -3.26
CA PHE A 15 5.10 -5.23 -2.43
C PHE A 15 5.00 -3.76 -2.04
N GLY A 16 4.51 -2.89 -2.93
CA GLY A 16 4.23 -1.49 -2.61
C GLY A 16 3.24 -1.35 -1.45
N HIS A 17 2.20 -2.19 -1.40
CA HIS A 17 1.23 -2.22 -0.30
C HIS A 17 1.82 -2.81 0.99
N LEU A 18 2.52 -3.95 0.90
CA LEU A 18 3.13 -4.60 2.07
C LEU A 18 4.16 -3.71 2.75
N LEU A 19 4.94 -2.94 1.99
CA LEU A 19 5.87 -1.97 2.55
C LEU A 19 5.18 -0.98 3.50
N VAL A 20 4.00 -0.48 3.14
CA VAL A 20 3.25 0.44 4.00
C VAL A 20 2.72 -0.26 5.24
N TYR A 21 2.23 -1.51 5.13
CA TYR A 21 1.84 -2.32 6.28
C TYR A 21 3.00 -2.52 7.26
N ILE A 22 4.19 -2.87 6.77
CA ILE A 22 5.36 -3.08 7.61
C ILE A 22 5.69 -1.82 8.39
N VAL A 23 5.76 -0.65 7.73
CA VAL A 23 6.10 0.62 8.38
C VAL A 23 5.01 1.07 9.35
N ALA A 24 3.74 1.05 8.93
CA ALA A 24 2.61 1.51 9.72
C ALA A 24 2.47 0.75 11.04
N ASN A 25 2.74 -0.56 11.02
CA ASN A 25 2.58 -1.43 12.18
C ASN A 25 3.77 -1.41 13.15
N LYS A 26 4.86 -0.65 12.86
CA LYS A 26 5.95 -0.45 13.83
C LYS A 26 5.56 0.39 15.04
N ASN A 27 4.47 1.16 14.94
CA ASN A 27 3.96 2.00 16.02
C ASN A 27 2.46 1.74 16.23
N SER A 28 2.05 1.57 17.49
CA SER A 28 0.65 1.31 17.86
C SER A 28 -0.30 2.45 17.47
N GLU A 29 0.18 3.69 17.41
CA GLU A 29 -0.63 4.85 17.01
C GLU A 29 -0.96 4.85 15.52
N THR A 30 -0.10 4.27 14.69
CA THR A 30 -0.22 4.23 13.22
C THR A 30 -0.62 2.87 12.69
N HIS A 31 -0.74 1.87 13.55
CA HIS A 31 -1.07 0.49 13.19
C HIS A 31 -2.39 0.40 12.42
N ILE A 32 -2.35 -0.10 11.17
CA ILE A 32 -3.50 -0.17 10.26
C ILE A 32 -4.14 -1.56 10.17
N GLY A 33 -3.62 -2.53 10.91
CA GLY A 33 -4.11 -3.92 10.96
C GLY A 33 -3.03 -4.89 10.52
N ASN A 34 -3.04 -6.12 11.04
CA ASN A 34 -2.09 -7.14 10.61
C ASN A 34 -2.52 -7.69 9.25
N VAL A 35 -1.56 -8.07 8.42
CA VAL A 35 -1.85 -8.74 7.15
C VAL A 35 -2.30 -10.18 7.45
N LYS A 36 -3.51 -10.55 7.03
CA LYS A 36 -4.09 -11.88 7.25
C LYS A 36 -3.89 -12.82 6.07
N THR A 37 -4.02 -12.30 4.85
CA THR A 37 -3.80 -13.06 3.62
C THR A 37 -3.18 -12.16 2.56
N VAL A 38 -2.24 -12.71 1.81
CA VAL A 38 -1.69 -12.07 0.61
C VAL A 38 -1.96 -12.97 -0.59
N GLN A 39 -2.58 -12.42 -1.62
CA GLN A 39 -2.78 -13.10 -2.90
C GLN A 39 -2.10 -12.26 -3.98
N ILE A 40 -1.19 -12.88 -4.73
CA ILE A 40 -0.41 -12.22 -5.77
C ILE A 40 -0.49 -13.05 -7.04
N GLY A 41 -0.79 -12.44 -8.17
CA GLY A 41 -0.80 -13.07 -9.48
C GLY A 41 -1.97 -12.62 -10.36
N LEU A 42 -2.19 -13.33 -11.46
CA LEU A 42 -3.00 -12.82 -12.57
C LEU A 42 -4.51 -12.80 -12.29
N ASN A 43 -4.99 -13.68 -11.40
CA ASN A 43 -6.42 -13.85 -11.16
C ASN A 43 -6.89 -13.05 -9.94
N LYS A 44 -6.04 -12.96 -8.91
CA LYS A 44 -6.32 -12.27 -7.66
C LYS A 44 -5.05 -11.62 -7.13
N ASN A 45 -5.11 -10.30 -7.05
CA ASN A 45 -4.15 -9.42 -6.37
C ASN A 45 -4.88 -8.75 -5.23
N LYS A 46 -4.55 -9.15 -4.01
CA LYS A 46 -5.18 -8.60 -2.82
C LYS A 46 -4.38 -8.89 -1.56
N ILE A 47 -4.16 -7.86 -0.77
CA ILE A 47 -3.86 -7.95 0.65
C ILE A 47 -5.15 -7.78 1.46
N THR A 48 -5.41 -8.72 2.37
CA THR A 48 -6.54 -8.62 3.30
C THR A 48 -6.02 -8.51 4.73
N PRO A 49 -6.34 -7.42 5.45
CA PRO A 49 -5.98 -7.31 6.85
C PRO A 49 -6.91 -8.13 7.76
N ASP A 50 -6.49 -8.37 8.99
CA ASP A 50 -7.31 -8.97 10.05
C ASP A 50 -8.45 -8.06 10.51
N ILE A 51 -8.23 -6.74 10.46
CA ILE A 51 -9.18 -5.69 10.78
C ILE A 51 -9.34 -4.70 9.62
N ASN A 52 -10.58 -4.32 9.33
CA ASN A 52 -10.90 -3.31 8.32
C ASN A 52 -11.26 -1.99 9.02
N LEU A 53 -10.29 -1.07 9.12
CA LEU A 53 -10.50 0.21 9.80
C LEU A 53 -11.31 1.23 8.97
N TYR A 54 -11.15 1.18 7.65
CA TYR A 54 -11.61 2.23 6.73
C TYR A 54 -12.41 1.70 5.51
N TYR A 55 -12.48 0.38 5.30
CA TYR A 55 -13.17 -0.25 4.17
C TYR A 55 -14.67 -0.46 4.43
N PHE A 56 -15.50 -0.31 3.39
CA PHE A 56 -16.96 -0.39 3.49
C PHE A 56 -17.55 -1.83 3.70
N ASP A 57 -17.87 -2.23 4.94
CA ASP A 57 -18.96 -3.15 5.40
C ASP A 57 -20.42 -2.56 5.54
N PRO A 58 -21.38 -2.90 4.66
CA PRO A 58 -22.77 -2.39 4.72
C PRO A 58 -23.49 -2.48 6.09
N MET A 59 -23.04 -3.33 7.02
CA MET A 59 -23.75 -3.62 8.26
C MET A 59 -23.41 -2.73 9.48
N GLN A 60 -22.29 -1.97 9.54
CA GLN A 60 -21.89 -1.29 10.80
C GLN A 60 -21.19 0.10 10.78
N GLN A 61 -21.15 0.85 9.68
CA GLN A 61 -19.86 1.55 9.47
C GLN A 61 -19.71 3.06 9.51
N ASN A 62 -20.76 3.86 9.31
CA ASN A 62 -20.51 5.29 9.12
C ASN A 62 -19.82 5.91 10.34
N LEU A 63 -20.21 5.47 11.53
CA LEU A 63 -19.60 5.91 12.78
C LEU A 63 -18.21 5.28 13.00
N HIS A 64 -17.97 4.06 12.52
CA HIS A 64 -16.67 3.38 12.63
C HIS A 64 -15.60 4.12 11.82
N ILE A 65 -15.84 4.35 10.53
CA ILE A 65 -14.93 5.10 9.65
C ILE A 65 -14.70 6.50 10.22
N PHE A 66 -15.77 7.21 10.60
CA PHE A 66 -15.68 8.54 11.18
C PHE A 66 -14.78 8.55 12.44
N ASN A 67 -14.99 7.62 13.38
CA ASN A 67 -14.20 7.56 14.60
C ASN A 67 -12.75 7.16 14.34
N ASN A 68 -12.49 6.19 13.48
CA ASN A 68 -11.12 5.79 13.15
C ASN A 68 -10.34 6.90 12.44
N SER A 69 -11.02 7.68 11.60
CA SER A 69 -10.42 8.80 10.87
C SER A 69 -10.11 10.03 11.72
N LYS A 70 -10.46 10.04 13.01
CA LYS A 70 -9.96 11.05 13.96
C LYS A 70 -8.47 10.87 14.26
N ASN A 71 -7.93 9.66 14.09
CA ASN A 71 -6.49 9.43 14.11
C ASN A 71 -5.93 9.77 12.71
N ILE A 72 -5.53 11.02 12.54
CA ILE A 72 -5.08 11.57 11.26
C ILE A 72 -3.83 10.86 10.76
N ASN A 73 -2.83 10.65 11.63
CA ASN A 73 -1.57 9.97 11.28
C ASN A 73 -1.85 8.57 10.69
N ARG A 74 -2.63 7.75 11.39
CA ARG A 74 -3.00 6.41 10.91
C ARG A 74 -3.80 6.46 9.61
N THR A 75 -4.68 7.45 9.45
CA THR A 75 -5.42 7.62 8.20
C THR A 75 -4.50 8.00 7.05
N ILE A 76 -3.48 8.83 7.24
CA ILE A 76 -2.52 9.15 6.18
C ILE A 76 -1.69 7.91 5.80
N TYR A 77 -1.27 7.08 6.77
CA TYR A 77 -0.68 5.77 6.47
C TYR A 77 -1.60 4.91 5.61
N TRP A 78 -2.89 4.82 5.96
CA TRP A 78 -3.86 4.07 5.18
C TRP A 78 -4.07 4.66 3.77
N VAL A 79 -4.00 5.97 3.60
CA VAL A 79 -4.10 6.63 2.28
C VAL A 79 -2.88 6.33 1.42
N ILE A 80 -1.68 6.39 2.00
CA ILE A 80 -0.44 5.99 1.32
C ILE A 80 -0.53 4.52 0.92
N LEU A 81 -1.04 3.65 1.80
CA LEU A 81 -1.32 2.26 1.46
C LEU A 81 -2.15 2.17 0.18
N GLN A 82 -3.30 2.86 0.09
CA GLN A 82 -4.19 2.74 -1.08
C GLN A 82 -3.45 3.01 -2.41
N PHE A 83 -2.63 4.05 -2.51
CA PHE A 83 -1.97 4.35 -3.79
C PHE A 83 -0.58 3.72 -3.96
N SER A 84 0.01 3.13 -2.91
CA SER A 84 1.39 2.65 -2.93
C SER A 84 1.60 1.54 -3.95
N GLY A 85 0.68 0.57 -4.05
CA GLY A 85 0.80 -0.50 -5.05
C GLY A 85 0.83 0.04 -6.49
N CYS A 86 -0.11 0.93 -6.83
CA CYS A 86 -0.14 1.58 -8.14
C CYS A 86 1.11 2.44 -8.41
N LEU A 87 1.66 3.09 -7.37
CA LEU A 87 2.88 3.86 -7.50
C LEU A 87 4.07 2.96 -7.83
N PHE A 88 4.21 1.82 -7.14
CA PHE A 88 5.26 0.84 -7.42
C PHE A 88 5.13 0.27 -8.84
N GLU A 89 3.93 -0.16 -9.22
CA GLU A 89 3.64 -0.64 -10.58
C GLU A 89 3.97 0.40 -11.65
N SER A 90 3.60 1.67 -11.41
CA SER A 90 3.86 2.77 -12.36
C SER A 90 5.35 2.98 -12.64
N ILE A 91 6.20 2.81 -11.63
CA ILE A 91 7.66 2.95 -11.76
C ILE A 91 8.26 1.71 -12.43
N TYR A 92 7.79 0.52 -12.08
CA TYR A 92 8.31 -0.73 -12.62
C TYR A 92 8.05 -0.87 -14.13
N ASP A 93 6.84 -0.53 -14.57
CA ASP A 93 6.43 -0.67 -15.98
C ASP A 93 6.59 0.61 -16.82
N ASP A 94 7.09 1.70 -16.22
CA ASP A 94 7.20 3.03 -16.87
C ASP A 94 5.83 3.49 -17.43
N ILE A 95 4.78 3.36 -16.61
CA ILE A 95 3.41 3.75 -16.93
C ILE A 95 3.03 4.98 -16.11
N ASP A 96 2.28 5.90 -16.70
CA ASP A 96 1.71 7.04 -15.97
C ASP A 96 0.79 6.56 -14.84
N PHE A 97 1.14 6.91 -13.60
CA PHE A 97 0.39 6.61 -12.39
C PHE A 97 -1.12 6.91 -12.52
N ASN A 98 -1.50 8.00 -13.19
CA ASN A 98 -2.91 8.39 -13.36
C ASN A 98 -3.70 7.46 -14.31
N LYS A 99 -3.02 6.59 -15.04
CA LYS A 99 -3.62 5.50 -15.81
C LYS A 99 -3.86 4.25 -14.96
N LEU A 100 -3.15 4.09 -13.85
CA LEU A 100 -3.30 2.96 -12.94
C LEU A 100 -4.27 3.29 -11.79
N PHE A 101 -4.08 4.44 -11.13
CA PHE A 101 -4.84 4.86 -9.97
C PHE A 101 -5.94 5.86 -10.37
N CYS A 102 -7.11 5.35 -10.75
CA CYS A 102 -8.18 6.21 -11.27
C CYS A 102 -9.59 5.58 -11.14
N SER A 103 -10.64 6.38 -11.33
CA SER A 103 -12.04 5.93 -11.22
C SER A 103 -12.58 5.15 -12.43
N ARG A 104 -11.82 5.02 -13.52
CA ARG A 104 -12.24 4.34 -14.76
C ARG A 104 -12.25 2.83 -14.56
N VAL A 105 -13.15 2.13 -15.28
CA VAL A 105 -13.37 0.68 -15.10
C VAL A 105 -12.13 -0.14 -15.46
N GLU A 106 -11.35 0.36 -16.43
CA GLU A 106 -10.14 -0.26 -16.92
C GLU A 106 -8.88 0.01 -16.06
N CYS A 107 -8.96 0.86 -15.03
CA CYS A 107 -7.83 1.16 -14.15
C CYS A 107 -7.60 -0.01 -13.18
N HIS A 108 -6.40 -0.61 -13.17
CA HIS A 108 -6.03 -1.67 -12.23
C HIS A 108 -6.24 -1.25 -10.76
N GLY A 109 -5.83 -0.02 -10.43
CA GLY A 109 -5.97 0.60 -9.11
C GLY A 109 -7.36 1.16 -8.81
N LYS A 110 -8.39 0.85 -9.60
CA LYS A 110 -9.74 1.42 -9.38
C LYS A 110 -10.26 1.12 -7.99
N THR A 111 -10.08 -0.11 -7.50
CA THR A 111 -10.56 -0.51 -6.17
C THR A 111 -9.91 0.37 -5.08
N ASP A 112 -8.60 0.60 -5.18
CA ASP A 112 -7.88 1.41 -4.21
C ASP A 112 -8.29 2.89 -4.27
N PHE A 113 -8.50 3.42 -5.49
CA PHE A 113 -9.04 4.76 -5.69
C PHE A 113 -10.45 4.90 -5.09
N ASP A 114 -11.33 3.94 -5.39
CA ASP A 114 -12.70 3.91 -4.89
C ASP A 114 -12.73 3.86 -3.36
N ASN A 115 -11.80 3.15 -2.71
CA ASN A 115 -11.71 3.11 -1.26
C ASN A 115 -11.52 4.51 -0.65
N ILE A 116 -10.63 5.33 -1.22
CA ILE A 116 -10.45 6.73 -0.78
C ILE A 116 -11.73 7.53 -1.02
N TYR A 117 -12.36 7.35 -2.18
CA TYR A 117 -13.62 8.04 -2.49
C TYR A 117 -14.73 7.70 -1.47
N TYR A 118 -14.90 6.42 -1.14
CA TYR A 118 -15.88 5.98 -0.15
C TYR A 118 -15.53 6.44 1.27
N PHE A 119 -14.25 6.36 1.65
CA PHE A 119 -13.73 6.92 2.90
C PHE A 119 -14.12 8.39 3.05
N ASN A 120 -13.88 9.19 2.02
CA ASN A 120 -14.19 10.62 2.00
C ASN A 120 -15.66 10.94 2.25
N ILE A 121 -16.61 10.04 1.98
CA ILE A 121 -18.02 10.31 2.27
C ILE A 121 -18.28 10.27 3.79
N LYS A 122 -17.55 9.44 4.54
CA LYS A 122 -17.86 9.09 5.93
C LYS A 122 -16.82 9.54 6.96
N SER A 123 -15.66 9.97 6.51
CA SER A 123 -14.53 10.39 7.32
C SER A 123 -14.76 11.71 8.09
N PHE A 124 -14.01 11.86 9.18
CA PHE A 124 -13.89 13.05 10.03
C PHE A 124 -13.29 14.23 9.26
N PHE A 125 -12.29 13.98 8.42
CA PHE A 125 -11.68 14.97 7.52
C PHE A 125 -11.66 14.44 6.09
N LYS A 126 -11.58 15.35 5.11
CA LYS A 126 -11.61 15.01 3.68
C LYS A 126 -10.20 15.06 3.10
N ILE A 127 -9.94 14.19 2.14
CA ILE A 127 -8.69 14.11 1.40
C ILE A 127 -9.02 14.39 -0.06
N THR A 128 -8.52 15.49 -0.59
CA THR A 128 -8.76 15.89 -1.98
C THR A 128 -7.72 15.25 -2.90
N ASP A 129 -7.97 15.27 -4.21
CA ASP A 129 -6.99 14.82 -5.21
C ASP A 129 -5.67 15.62 -5.08
N THR A 130 -5.75 16.91 -4.75
CA THR A 130 -4.57 17.75 -4.47
C THR A 130 -3.77 17.26 -3.27
N ASP A 131 -4.45 16.76 -2.23
CA ASP A 131 -3.78 16.18 -1.06
C ASP A 131 -3.11 14.87 -1.43
N ILE A 132 -3.77 14.01 -2.22
CA ILE A 132 -3.18 12.75 -2.71
C ILE A 132 -1.92 13.04 -3.52
N GLU A 133 -1.97 13.99 -4.46
CA GLU A 133 -0.80 14.35 -5.28
C GLU A 133 0.36 14.89 -4.45
N ARG A 134 0.08 15.72 -3.42
CA ARG A 134 1.09 16.23 -2.50
C ARG A 134 1.73 15.11 -1.69
N ILE A 135 0.91 14.27 -1.03
CA ILE A 135 1.37 13.15 -0.21
C ILE A 135 2.18 12.17 -1.07
N LYS A 136 1.69 11.84 -2.27
CA LYS A 136 2.37 10.97 -3.24
C LYS A 136 3.72 11.52 -3.64
N SER A 137 3.82 12.82 -3.95
CA SER A 137 5.09 13.45 -4.34
C SER A 137 6.13 13.37 -3.22
N ASN A 138 5.73 13.71 -1.99
CA ASN A 138 6.60 13.62 -0.82
C ASN A 138 7.02 12.16 -0.53
N TYR A 139 6.10 11.21 -0.67
CA TYR A 139 6.41 9.79 -0.48
C TYR A 139 7.38 9.29 -1.54
N LEU A 140 7.19 9.68 -2.80
CA LEU A 140 8.06 9.32 -3.91
C LEU A 140 9.49 9.84 -3.72
N GLU A 141 9.65 11.08 -3.22
CA GLU A 141 10.97 11.62 -2.88
C GLU A 141 11.68 10.77 -1.80
N ILE A 142 10.95 10.30 -0.79
CA ILE A 142 11.49 9.41 0.25
C ILE A 142 11.87 8.06 -0.35
N LEU A 143 11.02 7.45 -1.18
CA LEU A 143 11.30 6.18 -1.84
C LEU A 143 12.61 6.25 -2.66
N TYR A 144 12.82 7.33 -3.42
CA TYR A 144 14.05 7.54 -4.18
C TYR A 144 15.27 7.77 -3.28
N ARG A 145 15.15 8.62 -2.26
CA ARG A 145 16.25 8.91 -1.32
C ARG A 145 16.80 7.64 -0.67
N HIS A 146 15.93 6.69 -0.36
CA HIS A 146 16.27 5.44 0.34
C HIS A 146 16.50 4.25 -0.59
N ASN A 147 16.55 4.48 -1.91
CA ASN A 147 16.71 3.48 -2.96
C ASN A 147 15.71 2.32 -2.83
N ILE A 148 14.46 2.62 -2.47
CA ILE A 148 13.46 1.59 -2.17
C ILE A 148 13.16 0.76 -3.42
N PHE A 149 12.96 1.38 -4.58
CA PHE A 149 12.67 0.65 -5.82
C PHE A 149 13.78 -0.34 -6.18
N GLU A 150 15.05 0.06 -6.12
CA GLU A 150 16.19 -0.85 -6.41
C GLU A 150 16.25 -2.02 -5.43
N LYS A 151 15.98 -1.78 -4.14
CA LYS A 151 15.93 -2.84 -3.13
C LYS A 151 14.76 -3.79 -3.37
N THR A 152 13.58 -3.25 -3.70
CA THR A 152 12.40 -4.03 -4.02
C THR A 152 12.59 -4.87 -5.28
N GLU A 153 13.26 -4.36 -6.31
CA GLU A 153 13.60 -5.14 -7.51
C GLU A 153 14.54 -6.31 -7.19
N LYS A 154 15.58 -6.07 -6.37
CA LYS A 154 16.48 -7.15 -5.92
C LYS A 154 15.73 -8.19 -5.10
N TYR A 155 14.83 -7.75 -4.24
CA TYR A 155 13.99 -8.66 -3.46
C TYR A 155 13.02 -9.44 -4.35
N LEU A 156 12.42 -8.83 -5.37
CA LEU A 156 11.57 -9.51 -6.37
C LEU A 156 12.32 -10.65 -7.06
N GLU A 157 13.55 -10.40 -7.53
CA GLU A 157 14.34 -11.47 -8.16
C GLU A 157 14.61 -12.61 -7.19
N HIS A 158 14.96 -12.30 -5.93
CA HIS A 158 15.13 -13.31 -4.88
C HIS A 158 13.83 -14.10 -4.61
N PHE A 159 12.72 -13.41 -4.41
CA PHE A 159 11.39 -13.97 -4.19
C PHE A 159 11.00 -14.95 -5.32
N LEU A 160 11.26 -14.58 -6.57
CA LEU A 160 11.01 -15.44 -7.72
C LEU A 160 11.93 -16.67 -7.80
N THR A 161 13.13 -16.62 -7.22
CA THR A 161 13.97 -17.82 -7.11
C THR A 161 13.40 -18.85 -6.14
N ILE A 162 12.70 -18.39 -5.09
CA ILE A 162 12.10 -19.25 -4.05
C ILE A 162 10.75 -19.77 -4.50
N HIS A 163 9.86 -18.89 -4.95
CA HIS A 163 8.46 -19.21 -5.24
C HIS A 163 8.19 -19.55 -6.71
N GLY A 164 9.20 -19.35 -7.57
CA GLY A 164 9.07 -19.54 -9.02
C GLY A 164 8.16 -18.51 -9.68
N SER A 165 7.82 -18.75 -10.95
CA SER A 165 6.91 -17.90 -11.72
C SER A 165 5.47 -18.42 -11.71
N ASN A 166 4.99 -18.86 -10.53
CA ASN A 166 3.61 -19.34 -10.42
C ASN A 166 2.64 -18.19 -10.77
N PRO A 167 1.70 -18.38 -11.71
CA PRO A 167 0.74 -17.35 -12.10
C PRO A 167 -0.20 -16.91 -10.97
N GLN A 168 -0.28 -17.66 -9.87
CA GLN A 168 -1.01 -17.28 -8.66
C GLN A 168 -0.31 -17.83 -7.41
N LEU A 169 0.16 -16.94 -6.56
CA LEU A 169 0.68 -17.20 -5.23
C LEU A 169 -0.35 -16.77 -4.18
N GLY A 170 -0.36 -17.49 -3.07
CA GLY A 170 -1.20 -17.22 -1.91
C GLY A 170 -0.45 -17.58 -0.65
N PHE A 171 -0.46 -16.66 0.31
CA PHE A 171 0.22 -16.80 1.59
C PHE A 171 -0.83 -16.77 2.71
N ASP A 172 -0.68 -17.66 3.70
CA ASP A 172 -1.45 -17.68 4.94
C ASP A 172 -0.60 -17.21 6.13
N SER A 173 -1.13 -17.29 7.35
CA SER A 173 -0.61 -16.52 8.50
C SER A 173 0.88 -16.74 8.79
N ASP A 174 1.38 -17.97 8.75
CA ASP A 174 2.78 -18.26 9.11
C ASP A 174 3.73 -17.87 7.96
N ASP A 175 3.29 -18.08 6.71
CA ASP A 175 4.03 -17.68 5.51
C ASP A 175 4.09 -16.16 5.35
N ILE A 176 3.07 -15.43 5.81
CA ILE A 176 3.01 -13.97 5.76
C ILE A 176 4.01 -13.34 6.72
N GLU A 177 4.12 -13.85 7.95
CA GLU A 177 5.09 -13.30 8.91
C GLU A 177 6.50 -13.42 8.34
N THR A 178 6.86 -14.58 7.79
CA THR A 178 8.14 -14.81 7.11
C THR A 178 8.34 -13.83 5.94
N LEU A 179 7.33 -13.67 5.07
CA LEU A 179 7.38 -12.73 3.94
C LEU A 179 7.62 -11.29 4.39
N LEU A 180 6.92 -10.83 5.42
CA LEU A 180 7.04 -9.47 5.94
C LEU A 180 8.41 -9.23 6.59
N GLU A 181 8.91 -10.20 7.35
CA GLU A 181 10.24 -10.14 7.96
C GLU A 181 11.35 -10.09 6.91
N GLU A 182 11.26 -10.91 5.86
CA GLU A 182 12.21 -10.87 4.76
C GLU A 182 12.17 -9.53 4.01
N MET A 183 10.98 -9.05 3.65
CA MET A 183 10.82 -7.74 3.01
C MET A 183 11.41 -6.62 3.86
N GLU A 184 11.16 -6.64 5.17
CA GLU A 184 11.72 -5.67 6.10
C GLU A 184 13.25 -5.67 6.05
N GLN A 185 13.87 -6.85 6.18
CA GLN A 185 15.33 -7.00 6.18
C GLN A 185 15.98 -6.52 4.88
N TRP A 186 15.34 -6.76 3.74
CA TRP A 186 15.88 -6.41 2.42
C TRP A 186 15.67 -4.94 2.05
N ILE A 187 14.52 -4.37 2.42
CA ILE A 187 14.05 -3.11 1.83
C ILE A 187 14.12 -1.96 2.85
N ILE A 188 13.78 -2.22 4.11
CA ILE A 188 13.43 -1.20 5.09
C ILE A 188 14.62 -0.90 6.01
N SER A 189 14.91 0.39 6.18
CA SER A 189 15.92 0.89 7.12
C SER A 189 15.26 1.77 8.18
N ASN A 190 15.94 1.97 9.31
CA ASN A 190 15.45 2.86 10.36
C ASN A 190 15.33 4.31 9.89
N GLU A 191 16.25 4.75 9.03
CA GLU A 191 16.22 6.08 8.42
C GLU A 191 15.00 6.24 7.50
N PHE A 192 14.66 5.20 6.72
CA PHE A 192 13.43 5.21 5.91
C PHE A 192 12.17 5.32 6.77
N ILE A 193 12.08 4.54 7.86
CA ILE A 193 10.96 4.61 8.80
C ILE A 193 10.85 6.01 9.42
N SER A 194 11.98 6.62 9.79
CA SER A 194 12.01 7.97 10.36
C SER A 194 11.50 9.02 9.37
N ASP A 195 11.97 8.99 8.12
CA ASP A 195 11.53 9.91 7.07
C ASP A 195 10.05 9.71 6.71
N PHE A 196 9.58 8.46 6.68
CA PHE A 196 8.16 8.15 6.44
C PHE A 196 7.29 8.73 7.56
N ASN A 197 7.66 8.51 8.82
CA ASN A 197 6.95 9.10 9.96
C ASN A 197 6.95 10.63 9.91
N TRP A 198 8.07 11.25 9.55
CA TRP A 198 8.14 12.70 9.37
C TRP A 198 7.18 13.20 8.29
N LEU A 199 7.06 12.50 7.16
CA LEU A 199 6.07 12.83 6.13
C LEU A 199 4.66 12.80 6.70
N VAL A 200 4.31 11.73 7.42
CA VAL A 200 2.97 11.57 7.99
C VAL A 200 2.68 12.67 9.01
N ASP A 201 3.59 12.94 9.93
CA ASP A 201 3.44 14.00 10.93
C ASP A 201 3.35 15.40 10.30
N ASN A 202 4.07 15.63 9.20
CA ASN A 202 4.01 16.90 8.49
C ASN A 202 2.68 17.07 7.74
N GLU A 203 2.22 16.02 7.06
CA GLU A 203 0.95 16.05 6.32
C GLU A 203 -0.27 16.14 7.25
N SER A 204 -0.21 15.52 8.43
CA SER A 204 -1.29 15.58 9.42
C SER A 204 -1.64 17.01 9.85
N LYS A 205 -0.68 17.92 9.86
CA LYS A 205 -0.89 19.34 10.21
C LYS A 205 -1.83 20.05 9.24
N ASN A 206 -2.00 19.54 8.03
CA ASN A 206 -2.92 20.11 7.03
C ASN A 206 -4.39 19.74 7.29
N PHE A 207 -4.66 18.83 8.24
CA PHE A 207 -5.99 18.31 8.53
C PHE A 207 -6.47 18.56 9.98
N LEU A 208 -5.67 19.30 10.76
CA LEU A 208 -5.98 19.78 12.12
C LEU A 208 -6.58 21.20 12.08
#